data_AF-A0AAN8FM43-F1
#
_entry.id   AF-A0AAN8FM43-F1
#
_cell.length_a   1.000
_cell.length_b   1.000
_cell.length_c   1.000
_cell.angle_alpha   90.00
_cell.angle_beta   90.00
_cell.angle_gamma   90.00
#
_symmetry.space_group_name_H-M   'P 1'
#
loop_
_entity.id
_entity.type
_entity.pdbx_description
1 polymer ?
#
loop_
_entity_poly.entity_id
_entity_poly.type
_entity_poly.pdbx_seq_one_letter_code
_entity_poly.pdbx_strand_id
1 'polypeptide(L)'
;FESLFHVRDEIGKVLRMLPKNSLVEADFSGVRRFQRELMEEIMIRNRLDACSLFSGVTTMSFDGCIVSCDDLESLSYCMQNLKSLTLSDRLIDHRIH
;
A
#
# COMPACT_ATOMS: atom_id res chain seq x y z
N PHE A 1 21.67 -9.16 3.74
CA PHE A 1 20.89 -8.24 2.89
C PHE A 1 19.97 -8.97 1.89
N GLU A 2 20.17 -10.26 1.59
CA GLU A 2 19.29 -11.04 0.70
C GLU A 2 17.83 -11.20 1.20
N SER A 3 17.61 -11.14 2.52
CA SER A 3 16.31 -11.41 3.13
C SER A 3 15.20 -10.40 2.78
N LEU A 4 15.51 -9.10 2.72
CA LEU A 4 14.49 -8.07 2.44
C LEU A 4 14.07 -8.05 0.97
N PHE A 5 15.01 -8.28 0.05
CA PHE A 5 14.71 -8.33 -1.38
C PHE A 5 13.91 -9.58 -1.75
N HIS A 6 14.24 -10.74 -1.16
CA HIS A 6 13.46 -11.96 -1.37
C HIS A 6 12.02 -11.81 -0.86
N VAL A 7 11.82 -11.24 0.33
CA VAL A 7 10.47 -11.00 0.88
C VAL A 7 9.66 -10.08 -0.04
N ARG A 8 10.26 -9.03 -0.58
CA ARG A 8 9.62 -8.10 -1.53
C ARG A 8 9.19 -8.78 -2.84
N ASP A 9 10.06 -9.62 -3.40
CA ASP A 9 9.75 -10.34 -4.64
C ASP A 9 8.65 -11.39 -4.43
N GLU A 10 8.66 -12.11 -3.31
CA GLU A 10 7.60 -13.08 -2.98
C GLU A 10 6.25 -12.40 -2.75
N ILE A 11 6.21 -11.25 -2.08
CA ILE A 11 4.99 -10.44 -1.93
C ILE A 11 4.42 -10.07 -3.31
N GLY A 12 5.26 -9.56 -4.20
CA GLY A 12 4.81 -9.18 -5.54
C GLY A 12 4.33 -10.36 -6.38
N LYS A 13 4.96 -11.55 -6.25
CA LYS A 13 4.48 -12.79 -6.90
C LYS A 13 3.10 -13.19 -6.39
N VAL A 14 2.88 -13.16 -5.07
CA VAL A 14 1.58 -13.47 -4.46
C VAL A 14 0.51 -12.53 -4.99
N LEU A 15 0.77 -11.21 -4.97
CA LEU A 15 -0.16 -10.21 -5.47
C LEU A 15 -0.50 -10.41 -6.96
N ARG A 16 0.45 -10.88 -7.77
CA ARG A 16 0.23 -11.19 -9.19
C ARG A 16 -0.64 -12.43 -9.43
N MET A 17 -0.64 -13.37 -8.49
CA MET A 17 -1.48 -14.56 -8.57
C MET A 17 -2.93 -14.30 -8.13
N LEU A 18 -3.19 -13.19 -7.43
CA LEU A 18 -4.54 -12.82 -7.04
C LEU A 18 -5.39 -12.48 -8.28
N PRO A 19 -6.66 -12.91 -8.32
CA PRO A 19 -7.59 -12.44 -9.33
C PRO A 19 -7.68 -10.91 -9.27
N LYS A 20 -7.77 -10.26 -10.43
CA LYS A 20 -7.95 -8.79 -10.50
C LYS A 20 -9.18 -8.40 -9.67
N ASN A 21 -9.06 -7.32 -8.89
CA ASN A 21 -10.12 -6.77 -8.04
C ASN A 21 -10.60 -7.69 -6.91
N SER A 22 -9.88 -8.78 -6.60
CA SER A 22 -10.22 -9.66 -5.46
C SER A 22 -9.76 -9.10 -4.11
N LEU A 23 -8.86 -8.12 -4.12
CA LEU A 23 -8.40 -7.48 -2.90
C LEU A 23 -9.49 -6.53 -2.39
N VAL A 24 -10.20 -6.94 -1.34
CA VAL A 24 -11.26 -6.16 -0.69
C VAL A 24 -10.72 -5.38 0.50
N GLU A 25 -9.64 -5.87 1.11
CA GLU A 25 -9.03 -5.32 2.30
C GLU A 25 -7.51 -5.21 2.11
N ALA A 26 -6.94 -4.10 2.57
CA ALA A 26 -5.50 -3.86 2.59
C ALA A 26 -5.06 -3.44 3.99
N ASP A 27 -4.30 -4.30 4.67
CA ASP A 27 -3.86 -4.07 6.03
C ASP A 27 -2.33 -3.88 6.09
N PHE A 28 -1.91 -2.67 6.46
CA PHE A 28 -0.52 -2.31 6.71
C PHE A 28 -0.22 -2.19 8.21
N SER A 29 -1.11 -2.67 9.07
CA SER A 29 -0.91 -2.64 10.52
C SER A 29 0.34 -3.43 10.90
N GLY A 30 1.17 -2.86 11.77
CA GLY A 30 2.46 -3.45 12.14
C GLY A 30 3.62 -3.16 11.17
N VAL A 31 3.36 -2.55 10.00
CA VAL A 31 4.42 -1.92 9.21
C VAL A 31 4.85 -0.63 9.91
N ARG A 32 6.16 -0.45 10.14
CA ARG A 32 6.66 0.73 10.87
C ARG A 32 6.37 2.05 10.14
N ARG A 33 6.58 2.06 8.83
CA ARG A 33 6.35 3.22 7.96
C ARG A 33 5.96 2.72 6.58
N PHE A 34 4.85 3.23 6.07
CA PHE A 34 4.47 3.06 4.68
C PHE A 34 5.36 3.95 3.80
N GLN A 35 5.83 3.38 2.69
CA GLN A 35 6.68 4.07 1.72
C GLN A 35 6.13 3.74 0.34
N ARG A 36 5.46 4.71 -0.28
CA ARG A 36 4.88 4.53 -1.62
C ARG A 36 5.93 4.10 -2.65
N GLU A 37 7.13 4.68 -2.62
CA GLU A 37 8.19 4.35 -3.59
C GLU A 37 8.55 2.86 -3.53
N LEU A 38 8.57 2.29 -2.33
CA LEU A 38 8.86 0.88 -2.15
C LEU A 38 7.74 -0.01 -2.68
N MET A 39 6.49 0.37 -2.43
CA MET A 39 5.33 -0.34 -2.97
C MET A 39 5.34 -0.31 -4.51
N GLU A 40 5.60 0.87 -5.10
CA GLU A 40 5.71 1.04 -6.54
C GLU A 40 6.84 0.19 -7.14
N GLU A 41 8.00 0.14 -6.49
CA GLU A 41 9.11 -0.71 -6.92
C GLU A 41 8.71 -2.19 -6.97
N ILE A 42 8.04 -2.69 -5.93
CA ILE A 42 7.55 -4.08 -5.88
C ILE A 42 6.55 -4.33 -7.01
N MET A 43 5.64 -3.38 -7.24
CA MET A 43 4.62 -3.49 -8.28
C MET A 43 5.21 -3.50 -9.68
N ILE A 44 6.10 -2.56 -10.00
CA ILE A 44 6.77 -2.46 -11.31
C ILE A 44 7.53 -3.74 -11.61
N ARG A 45 8.33 -4.23 -10.66
CA ARG A 45 9.10 -5.48 -10.80
C ARG A 45 8.21 -6.68 -11.10
N ASN A 46 7.01 -6.70 -10.51
CA ASN A 46 6.05 -7.80 -10.66
C ASN A 46 4.99 -7.56 -11.75
N ARG A 47 5.12 -6.49 -12.54
CA ARG A 47 4.17 -6.11 -13.60
C ARG A 47 2.74 -5.95 -13.09
N LEU A 48 2.62 -5.37 -11.90
CA LEU A 48 1.36 -5.04 -11.24
C LEU A 48 1.02 -3.58 -11.49
N ASP A 49 -0.26 -3.33 -11.75
CA ASP A 49 -0.83 -1.98 -11.81
C ASP A 49 -1.52 -1.69 -10.48
N ALA A 50 -1.07 -0.64 -9.78
CA ALA A 50 -1.56 -0.27 -8.45
C ALA A 50 -3.06 0.01 -8.46
N CYS A 51 -3.54 0.70 -9.50
CA CYS A 51 -4.94 1.08 -9.61
C CYS A 51 -5.83 -0.13 -9.90
N SER A 52 -5.42 -1.05 -10.77
CA SER A 52 -6.12 -2.32 -10.93
C SER A 52 -6.14 -3.13 -9.62
N LEU A 53 -5.03 -3.19 -8.90
CA LEU A 53 -4.93 -3.99 -7.67
C LEU A 53 -5.80 -3.44 -6.54
N PHE A 54 -5.74 -2.13 -6.31
CA PHE A 54 -6.46 -1.47 -5.20
C PHE A 54 -7.87 -1.00 -5.57
N SER A 55 -8.27 -1.06 -6.84
CA SER A 55 -9.62 -0.64 -7.27
C SER A 55 -10.74 -1.34 -6.51
N GLY A 56 -10.56 -2.59 -6.10
CA GLY A 56 -11.55 -3.37 -5.36
C GLY A 56 -11.53 -3.13 -3.84
N VAL A 57 -10.53 -2.41 -3.32
CA VAL A 57 -10.35 -2.27 -1.87
C VAL A 57 -11.42 -1.36 -1.29
N THR A 58 -12.08 -1.87 -0.27
CA THR A 58 -13.14 -1.16 0.47
C THR A 58 -12.71 -0.80 1.89
N THR A 59 -11.72 -1.50 2.44
CA THR A 59 -11.18 -1.24 3.77
C THR A 59 -9.66 -1.19 3.72
N MET A 60 -9.08 -0.14 4.31
CA MET A 60 -7.63 0.00 4.45
C MET A 60 -7.25 0.38 5.87
N SER A 61 -6.19 -0.25 6.40
CA SER A 61 -5.68 0.06 7.74
C SER A 61 -4.19 0.39 7.72
N PHE A 62 -3.84 1.47 8.40
CA PHE A 62 -2.49 1.90 8.75
C PHE A 62 -2.32 1.98 10.26
N ASP A 63 -3.02 1.16 11.04
CA ASP A 63 -2.90 1.19 12.51
C ASP A 63 -1.45 0.91 12.96
N GLY A 64 -0.94 1.75 13.84
CA GLY A 64 0.46 1.73 14.26
C GLY A 64 1.49 1.97 13.13
N CYS A 65 1.06 2.31 11.92
CA CYS A 65 1.90 2.58 10.76
C CYS A 65 2.04 4.09 10.52
N ILE A 66 3.28 4.55 10.40
CA ILE A 66 3.55 5.93 9.98
C ILE A 66 3.23 6.06 8.49
N VAL A 67 2.34 6.97 8.13
CA VAL A 67 1.99 7.30 6.75
C VAL A 67 2.00 8.82 6.55
N SER A 68 2.46 9.28 5.39
CA SER A 68 2.46 10.71 5.07
C SER A 68 1.22 11.14 4.30
N CYS A 69 0.92 12.44 4.30
CA CYS A 69 -0.15 13.00 3.49
C CYS A 69 0.05 12.72 1.99
N ASP A 70 1.29 12.82 1.50
CA ASP A 70 1.63 12.57 0.09
C ASP A 70 1.40 11.10 -0.31
N ASP A 71 1.70 10.16 0.60
CA ASP A 71 1.41 8.73 0.40
C ASP A 71 -0.10 8.49 0.28
N LEU A 72 -0.90 9.11 1.17
CA LEU A 72 -2.35 8.98 1.16
C LEU A 72 -2.98 9.62 -0.08
N GLU A 73 -2.51 10.81 -0.47
CA GLU A 73 -2.95 11.50 -1.69
C GLU A 73 -2.69 10.61 -2.91
N SER A 74 -1.48 10.06 -3.01
CA SER A 74 -1.11 9.18 -4.12
C SER A 74 -1.97 7.91 -4.18
N LEU A 75 -2.24 7.29 -3.03
CA LEU A 75 -3.10 6.11 -2.97
C LEU A 75 -4.56 6.45 -3.30
N SER A 76 -5.03 7.66 -2.98
CA SER A 76 -6.43 8.05 -3.17
C SER A 76 -6.89 7.89 -4.63
N TYR A 77 -5.99 8.07 -5.59
CA TYR A 77 -6.27 7.86 -7.01
C TYR A 77 -6.70 6.43 -7.33
N CYS A 78 -6.15 5.44 -6.61
CA CYS A 78 -6.40 4.02 -6.86
C CYS A 78 -7.46 3.40 -5.92
N MET A 79 -7.94 4.13 -4.89
CA MET A 79 -8.83 3.62 -3.85
C MET A 79 -10.27 4.14 -3.98
N GLN A 80 -10.82 4.14 -5.20
CA GLN A 80 -12.12 4.76 -5.49
C GLN A 80 -13.31 4.09 -4.76
N ASN A 81 -13.16 2.85 -4.30
CA ASN A 81 -14.21 2.09 -3.61
C ASN A 81 -14.01 2.04 -2.08
N LEU A 82 -13.06 2.82 -1.54
CA LEU A 82 -12.74 2.81 -0.12
C LEU A 82 -13.92 3.35 0.71
N LYS A 83 -14.36 2.55 1.69
CA LYS A 83 -15.45 2.86 2.62
C LYS A 83 -14.93 3.07 4.05
N SER A 84 -13.84 2.41 4.40
CA SER A 84 -13.23 2.47 5.73
C SER A 84 -11.73 2.68 5.61
N LEU A 85 -11.22 3.68 6.33
CA LEU A 85 -9.80 3.99 6.43
C LEU A 85 -9.43 4.13 7.90
N THR A 86 -8.52 3.29 8.37
CA THR A 86 -7.92 3.42 9.71
C THR A 86 -6.55 4.05 9.56
N LEU A 87 -6.31 5.18 10.23
CA LEU A 87 -5.03 5.88 10.26
C LEU A 87 -4.48 5.84 11.67
N SER A 88 -3.16 5.74 11.80
CA SER A 88 -2.50 5.98 13.08
C SER A 88 -2.58 7.46 13.45
N ASP A 89 -2.60 7.77 14.76
CA ASP A 89 -2.52 9.14 15.29
C ASP A 89 -1.25 9.92 14.86
N ARG A 90 -0.30 9.23 14.20
CA ARG A 90 1.00 9.77 13.76
C ARG A 90 1.06 9.97 12.25
N LEU A 91 0.10 10.70 11.69
CA LEU A 91 0.22 11.24 10.35
C LEU A 91 1.40 12.20 10.29
N ILE A 92 2.30 11.98 9.33
CA ILE A 92 3.39 12.92 9.05
C ILE A 92 2.89 13.86 7.97
N ASP A 93 2.58 15.09 8.36
CA ASP A 93 2.41 16.17 7.40
C ASP A 93 3.80 16.59 6.91
N HIS A 94 4.10 16.32 5.64
CA HIS A 94 5.31 16.83 4.99
C HIS A 94 5.11 18.30 4.62
N ARG A 95 4.85 19.16 5.61
CA ARG A 95 4.89 20.61 5.46
C ARG A 95 5.54 21.28 6.66
N ILE A 96 6.87 21.26 6.72
CA ILE A 96 7.66 22.41 7.15
C ILE A 96 8.99 22.42 6.38
N HIS A 97 9.15 23.45 5.53
CA HIS A 97 10.33 23.97 4.84
C HIS A 97 10.89 23.26 3.60
#